data_AF-A0A3M2DMN3-F1
#
_entry.id   AF-A0A3M2DMN3-F1
#
_cell.length_a   1.000
_cell.length_b   1.000
_cell.length_c   1.000
_cell.angle_alpha   90.00
_cell.angle_beta   90.00
_cell.angle_gamma   90.00
#
_symmetry.space_group_name_H-M   'P 1'
#
loop_
_entity.id
_entity.type
_entity.pdbx_description
1 polymer ?
#
loop_
_entity_poly.entity_id
_entity_poly.type
_entity_poly.pdbx_seq_one_letter_code
_entity_poly.pdbx_strand_id
1 'polypeptide(L)'
;MIAFWGLIRPHQWLKNLLLLFPPFLAGRLLGESYSLPGLLLPVFCFCLASSATYIINDILDVELDRRHPRKCRRPLASGKISV
;
A
#
# COMPACT_ATOMS: atom_id res chain seq x y z
N MET A 1 1.07 -17.32 -5.17
CA MET A 1 1.82 -16.46 -4.21
C MET A 1 2.31 -15.15 -4.83
N ILE A 2 3.05 -15.15 -5.94
CA ILE A 2 3.59 -13.91 -6.58
C ILE A 2 2.50 -12.90 -6.95
N ALA A 3 1.34 -13.38 -7.42
CA ALA A 3 0.23 -12.51 -7.79
C ALA A 3 -0.32 -11.70 -6.60
N PHE A 4 -0.33 -12.26 -5.39
CA PHE A 4 -0.79 -11.56 -4.19
C PHE A 4 0.15 -10.41 -3.82
N TRP A 5 1.47 -10.59 -3.94
CA TRP A 5 2.44 -9.50 -3.77
C TRP A 5 2.21 -8.35 -4.78
N GLY A 6 1.83 -8.69 -6.01
CA GLY A 6 1.42 -7.70 -7.01
C GLY A 6 0.13 -6.94 -6.62
N LEU A 7 -0.76 -7.60 -5.88
CA LEU A 7 -2.04 -7.05 -5.44
C LEU A 7 -1.90 -6.14 -4.21
N ILE A 8 -1.14 -6.56 -3.19
CA ILE A 8 -0.88 -5.75 -1.98
C ILE A 8 0.20 -4.67 -2.19
N ARG A 9 0.94 -4.73 -3.30
CA ARG A 9 1.88 -3.68 -3.76
C ARG A 9 2.84 -3.18 -2.66
N PRO A 10 3.65 -4.05 -2.03
CA PRO A 10 4.56 -3.64 -0.94
C PRO A 10 5.59 -2.60 -1.39
N HIS A 11 5.93 -2.57 -2.68
CA HIS A 11 6.79 -1.52 -3.26
C HIS A 11 6.20 -0.10 -3.13
N GLN A 12 4.87 0.04 -3.00
CA GLN A 12 4.22 1.34 -2.76
C GLN A 12 4.32 1.77 -1.30
N TRP A 13 4.64 0.87 -0.36
CA TRP A 13 4.73 1.18 1.06
C TRP A 13 5.85 2.17 1.37
N LEU A 14 6.85 2.30 0.50
CA LEU A 14 7.89 3.33 0.65
C LEU A 14 7.28 4.74 0.70
N LYS A 15 6.22 5.01 -0.07
CA LYS A 15 5.52 6.31 -0.05
C LYS A 15 4.81 6.55 1.28
N ASN A 16 4.40 5.49 1.95
CA ASN A 16 3.70 5.56 3.23
C ASN A 16 4.62 6.00 4.37
N LEU A 17 5.95 5.93 4.20
CA LEU A 17 6.89 6.48 5.17
C LEU A 17 6.76 8.00 5.33
N LEU A 18 6.15 8.70 4.35
CA LEU A 18 5.80 10.12 4.49
C LEU A 18 4.86 10.39 5.67
N LEU A 19 4.15 9.37 6.17
CA LEU A 19 3.36 9.46 7.41
C LEU A 19 4.22 9.88 8.62
N LEU A 20 5.52 9.56 8.60
CA LEU A 20 6.46 9.92 9.66
C LEU A 20 6.99 11.36 9.55
N PHE A 21 6.72 12.04 8.44
CA PHE A 21 7.25 13.38 8.20
C PHE A 21 6.70 14.43 9.18
N PRO A 22 5.38 14.49 9.48
CA PRO A 22 4.87 15.41 10.50
C PRO A 22 5.46 15.22 11.92
N PRO A 23 5.49 14.00 12.51
CA PRO A 23 6.08 13.82 13.83
C PRO A 23 7.61 14.04 13.83
N PHE A 24 8.28 13.82 12.70
CA PHE A 24 9.69 14.16 12.52
C PHE A 24 9.93 15.67 12.64
N LEU A 25 9.17 16.47 11.89
CA LEU A 25 9.27 17.93 11.93
C LEU A 25 8.88 18.51 13.30
N ALA A 26 7.97 17.85 14.00
CA ALA A 26 7.58 18.22 15.37
C ALA A 26 8.66 17.88 16.42
N GLY A 27 9.82 17.33 16.02
CA GLY A 27 10.90 16.92 16.92
C GLY A 27 10.55 15.71 17.79
N ARG A 28 9.39 15.08 17.58
CA ARG A 28 8.90 14.02 18.47
C ARG A 28 9.61 12.69 18.22
N LEU A 29 10.02 12.42 16.98
CA LEU A 29 10.72 11.17 16.65
C LEU A 29 12.13 11.06 17.22
N LEU A 30 12.75 12.19 17.58
CA LEU A 30 14.13 12.24 18.08
C LEU A 30 14.20 12.32 19.62
N GLY A 31 13.06 12.49 20.29
CA GLY A 31 13.00 12.52 21.75
C GLY A 31 12.92 11.13 22.36
N GLU A 32 13.31 11.00 23.64
CA GLU A 32 13.28 9.73 24.39
C GLU A 32 11.86 9.15 24.56
N SER A 33 10.82 9.90 24.21
CA SER A 33 9.41 9.52 24.42
C SER A 33 8.83 8.64 23.30
N TYR A 34 9.53 8.43 22.17
CA TYR A 34 8.99 7.61 21.08
C TYR A 34 9.37 6.14 21.23
N SER A 35 8.39 5.31 21.60
CA SER A 35 8.56 3.86 21.63
C SER A 35 8.57 3.28 20.21
N LEU A 36 9.40 2.26 19.98
CA LEU A 36 9.46 1.56 18.68
C LEU A 36 8.08 1.06 18.21
N PRO A 37 7.20 0.50 19.07
CA PRO A 37 5.83 0.15 18.67
C PRO A 37 4.99 1.37 18.25
N GLY A 38 5.15 2.51 18.92
CA GLY A 38 4.45 3.75 18.60
C GLY A 38 4.83 4.32 17.23
N LEU A 39 6.00 3.94 16.70
CA LEU A 39 6.43 4.29 15.35
C LEU A 39 5.97 3.28 14.30
N LEU A 40 6.16 1.98 14.57
CA LEU A 40 5.95 0.93 13.58
C LEU A 40 4.47 0.62 13.36
N LEU A 41 3.65 0.64 14.42
CA LEU A 41 2.24 0.26 14.32
C LEU A 41 1.44 1.19 13.40
N PRO A 42 1.52 2.54 13.51
CA PRO A 42 0.80 3.43 12.60
C PRO A 42 1.22 3.24 11.13
N VAL A 43 2.53 3.11 10.87
CA VAL A 43 3.04 2.89 9.52
C VAL A 43 2.53 1.57 8.94
N PHE A 44 2.60 0.49 9.73
CA PHE A 44 2.13 -0.82 9.30
C PHE A 44 0.61 -0.82 9.02
N CYS A 45 -0.19 -0.25 9.92
CA CYS A 45 -1.64 -0.09 9.71
C CYS A 45 -1.94 0.73 8.45
N PHE A 46 -1.19 1.82 8.21
CA PHE A 46 -1.36 2.64 7.01
C PHE A 46 -0.98 1.88 5.74
N CYS A 47 0.06 1.04 5.77
CA CYS A 47 0.42 0.15 4.66
C CYS A 47 -0.68 -0.86 4.34
N LEU A 48 -1.31 -1.45 5.35
CA LEU A 48 -2.46 -2.35 5.15
C LEU A 48 -3.66 -1.61 4.56
N ALA A 49 -4.01 -0.44 5.11
CA ALA A 49 -5.10 0.38 4.60
C ALA A 49 -4.87 0.81 3.14
N SER A 50 -3.65 1.28 2.82
CA SER A 50 -3.26 1.62 1.45
C SER A 50 -3.36 0.42 0.51
N SER A 51 -2.93 -0.77 0.95
CA SER A 51 -3.05 -2.01 0.17
C SER A 51 -4.52 -2.36 -0.09
N ALA A 52 -5.39 -2.21 0.91
CA ALA A 52 -6.83 -2.43 0.75
C ALA A 52 -7.46 -1.45 -0.25
N THR A 53 -7.12 -0.17 -0.19
CA THR A 53 -7.57 0.82 -1.19
C THR A 53 -7.11 0.45 -2.59
N TYR A 54 -5.86 0.02 -2.75
CA TYR A 54 -5.33 -0.45 -4.03
C TYR A 54 -6.06 -1.69 -4.57
N ILE A 55 -6.43 -2.63 -3.69
CA ILE A 55 -7.23 -3.80 -4.06
C ILE A 55 -8.61 -3.37 -4.53
N ILE A 56 -9.30 -2.51 -3.77
CA ILE A 56 -10.63 -2.01 -4.12
C ILE A 56 -10.59 -1.29 -5.47
N ASN A 57 -9.60 -0.44 -5.69
CA ASN A 57 -9.44 0.25 -6.98
C ASN A 57 -9.23 -0.76 -8.13
N ASP A 58 -8.40 -1.79 -7.94
CA ASP A 58 -8.19 -2.81 -8.98
C ASP A 58 -9.45 -3.64 -9.26
N ILE A 59 -10.33 -3.84 -8.27
CA ILE A 59 -11.62 -4.52 -8.45
C ILE A 59 -12.56 -3.63 -9.27
N LEU A 60 -12.71 -2.37 -8.88
CA LEU A 60 -13.59 -1.41 -9.57
C LEU A 60 -13.14 -1.13 -11.00
N ASP A 61 -11.83 -1.10 -11.23
CA ASP A 61 -11.24 -0.80 -12.54
C ASP A 61 -11.03 -2.06 -13.42
N VAL A 62 -11.46 -3.25 -13.00
CA VAL A 62 -11.01 -4.51 -13.64
C VAL A 62 -11.32 -4.59 -15.14
N GLU A 63 -12.53 -4.19 -15.57
CA GLU A 63 -12.91 -4.15 -16.98
C GLU A 63 -12.12 -3.09 -17.78
N LEU A 64 -11.85 -1.93 -17.18
CA LEU A 64 -11.07 -0.86 -17.81
C LEU A 64 -9.59 -1.27 -17.95
N ASP A 65 -9.04 -1.85 -16.89
CA ASP A 65 -7.66 -2.30 -16.83
C ASP A 65 -7.38 -3.40 -17.85
N ARG A 66 -8.34 -4.30 -18.10
CA ARG A 66 -8.25 -5.32 -19.18
C ARG A 66 -7.97 -4.73 -20.56
N ARG A 67 -8.51 -3.54 -20.84
CA ARG A 67 -8.35 -2.85 -22.14
C ARG A 67 -7.12 -1.96 -22.21
N HIS A 68 -6.46 -1.70 -21.08
CA HIS A 68 -5.32 -0.80 -21.00
C HIS A 68 -4.00 -1.49 -21.37
N PRO A 69 -3.15 -0.92 -22.26
CA PRO A 69 -1.94 -1.57 -22.79
C PRO A 69 -0.96 -2.11 -21.73
N ARG A 70 -0.88 -1.43 -20.57
CA ARG A 70 -0.02 -1.83 -19.44
C ARG A 70 -0.76 -2.44 -18.25
N LYS A 71 -2.00 -2.02 -17.97
CA LYS A 71 -2.71 -2.39 -16.73
C LYS A 71 -3.44 -3.72 -16.87
N CYS A 72 -3.59 -4.23 -18.09
CA CYS A 72 -4.14 -5.56 -18.38
C CYS A 72 -3.34 -6.71 -17.74
N ARG A 73 -2.09 -6.44 -17.33
CA ARG A 73 -1.21 -7.40 -16.65
C ARG A 73 -1.41 -7.44 -15.13
N ARG A 74 -2.24 -6.56 -14.55
CA ARG A 74 -2.55 -6.55 -13.12
C ARG A 74 -3.24 -7.87 -12.73
N PRO A 75 -3.03 -8.38 -11.50
CA PRO A 75 -3.51 -9.72 -11.12
C PRO A 75 -5.00 -9.97 -11.36
N LEU A 76 -5.86 -9.00 -11.04
CA LEU A 76 -7.31 -9.10 -11.25
C LEU A 76 -7.68 -8.96 -12.74
N ALA A 77 -7.14 -7.95 -13.43
CA ALA A 77 -7.41 -7.73 -14.85
C ALA A 77 -6.96 -8.91 -15.72
N SER A 78 -5.83 -9.53 -15.40
CA SER A 78 -5.28 -10.68 -16.14
C SER A 78 -5.90 -12.02 -15.73
N GLY A 79 -6.84 -12.06 -14.78
CA GLY A 79 -7.45 -13.30 -14.28
C GLY A 79 -6.52 -14.20 -13.47
N LYS A 80 -5.38 -13.71 -12.99
CA LYS A 80 -4.46 -14.48 -12.12
C LYS A 80 -5.01 -14.64 -10.69
N ILE A 81 -5.90 -13.73 -10.30
CA ILE A 81 -6.65 -13.76 -9.05
C ILE A 81 -8.10 -13.47 -9.44
N SER A 82 -9.03 -14.31 -8.99
CA SER A 82 -10.48 -14.07 -9.12
C SER A 82 -10.98 -13.19 -7.97
N VAL A 83 -11.98 -12.38 -8.25
CA VAL A 83 -12.78 -11.66 -7.25
C VAL A 83 -13.98 -12.53 -6.87
#